data_AF-A0AAD7ZZZ5-F1
#
_entry.id   AF-A0AAD7ZZZ5-F1
#
_cell.length_a   1.000
_cell.length_b   1.000
_cell.length_c   1.000
_cell.angle_alpha   90.00
_cell.angle_beta   90.00
_cell.angle_gamma   90.00
#
_symmetry.space_group_name_H-M   'P 1'
#
loop_
_entity.id
_entity.type
_entity.pdbx_description
1 polymer ?
#
loop_
_entity_poly.entity_id
_entity_poly.type
_entity_poly.pdbx_seq_one_letter_code
_entity_poly.pdbx_strand_id
1 'polypeptide(L)'
;ADFFAFELLNDTYICILILDQVVSRNGKEGRVTVDGTAADFSTPGESNQLDLEGPLYIGGVGPPTALVTVPPVLWAGVLRHGYVGCMRDLVINGNAIDIAGYARQQDSGAIRPSCHVQLPQCDSQPCMNGGLCMEGWNRFICDCTATSFTGPTCGKDATTLTFNGSQHMLITMPDEFRTQTEDVTLRFRTTRPLGLLLTTSTEQSADRLELAVAGGRVRLTARLDKRQSEVLQVGQGLNDNQWHTVKFSRRGSSLKLQVDDESPSRGNNVHSFHLYSRDQFKY
;
A
#
# COMPACT_ATOMS: atom_id res chain seq x y z
N ALA A 1 14.11 -16.21 2.65
CA ALA A 1 13.32 -16.78 1.55
C ALA A 1 13.41 -15.87 0.35
N ASP A 2 13.78 -16.43 -0.78
CA ASP A 2 13.95 -15.76 -2.05
C ASP A 2 12.60 -15.36 -2.65
N PHE A 3 12.53 -14.19 -3.28
CA PHE A 3 11.38 -13.84 -4.11
C PHE A 3 11.75 -12.85 -5.22
N PHE A 4 10.95 -12.87 -6.28
CA PHE A 4 10.93 -11.84 -7.30
C PHE A 4 9.50 -11.36 -7.52
N ALA A 5 9.33 -10.08 -7.85
CA ALA A 5 8.03 -9.51 -8.13
C ALA A 5 8.13 -8.35 -9.11
N PHE A 6 7.07 -8.18 -9.89
CA PHE A 6 6.80 -6.96 -10.65
C PHE A 6 5.55 -6.32 -10.06
N GLU A 7 5.64 -5.05 -9.70
CA GLU A 7 4.50 -4.27 -9.21
C GLU A 7 4.37 -2.94 -9.95
N LEU A 8 3.14 -2.39 -9.93
CA LEU A 8 2.83 -1.08 -10.47
C LEU A 8 2.51 -0.16 -9.30
N LEU A 9 3.26 0.92 -9.14
CA LEU A 9 3.05 1.91 -8.09
C LEU A 9 2.97 3.30 -8.72
N ASN A 10 1.85 4.00 -8.55
CA ASN A 10 1.62 5.34 -9.10
C ASN A 10 1.99 5.44 -10.60
N ASP A 11 1.46 4.53 -11.41
CA ASP A 11 1.69 4.45 -12.86
C ASP A 11 3.15 4.16 -13.29
N THR A 12 4.01 3.74 -12.35
CA THR A 12 5.39 3.34 -12.63
C THR A 12 5.59 1.84 -12.39
N TYR A 13 6.15 1.13 -13.37
CA TYR A 13 6.52 -0.28 -13.25
C TYR A 13 7.79 -0.44 -12.41
N ILE A 14 7.75 -1.29 -11.39
CA ILE A 14 8.87 -1.55 -10.48
C ILE A 14 9.13 -3.06 -10.44
N CYS A 15 10.37 -3.44 -10.72
CA CYS A 15 10.87 -4.81 -10.53
C CYS A 15 11.58 -4.89 -9.19
N ILE A 16 11.17 -5.83 -8.35
CA ILE A 16 11.76 -6.10 -7.02
C ILE A 16 12.31 -7.52 -7.04
N LEU A 17 13.58 -7.65 -6.64
CA LEU A 17 14.25 -8.94 -6.50
C LEU A 17 14.95 -8.97 -5.15
N ILE A 18 14.60 -9.94 -4.31
CA ILE A 18 15.30 -10.22 -3.05
C ILE A 18 15.77 -11.66 -3.07
N LEU A 19 17.08 -11.82 -2.92
CA LEU A 19 17.74 -13.09 -2.75
C LEU A 19 18.18 -13.19 -1.27
N ASP A 20 17.75 -14.24 -0.60
CA ASP A 20 18.37 -14.69 0.63
C ASP A 20 19.77 -15.23 0.31
N GLN A 21 20.62 -15.25 1.32
CA GLN A 21 21.95 -15.82 1.16
C GLN A 21 21.80 -17.34 1.05
N VAL A 22 21.98 -17.89 -0.15
CA VAL A 22 22.57 -19.19 -0.51
C VAL A 22 21.83 -19.82 -1.72
N VAL A 23 22.63 -20.55 -2.52
CA VAL A 23 22.35 -21.36 -3.74
C VAL A 23 22.50 -20.60 -5.09
N SER A 24 22.88 -21.28 -6.22
CA SER A 24 23.27 -20.80 -7.62
C SER A 24 22.30 -20.72 -8.89
N ARG A 25 22.24 -19.56 -9.58
CA ARG A 25 22.06 -19.37 -11.05
C ARG A 25 23.37 -18.77 -11.60
N ASN A 26 23.60 -18.89 -12.91
CA ASN A 26 24.74 -18.24 -13.56
C ASN A 26 24.49 -16.74 -13.77
N GLY A 27 24.96 -15.91 -12.83
CA GLY A 27 25.06 -14.45 -12.94
C GLY A 27 24.29 -13.66 -11.87
N LYS A 28 24.82 -12.49 -11.47
CA LYS A 28 24.17 -11.52 -10.56
C LYS A 28 23.48 -10.38 -11.32
N GLU A 29 23.74 -10.29 -12.62
CA GLU A 29 23.23 -9.26 -13.51
C GLU A 29 21.95 -9.75 -14.19
N GLY A 30 20.99 -8.84 -14.34
CA GLY A 30 19.76 -9.07 -15.06
C GLY A 30 19.36 -7.84 -15.86
N ARG A 31 18.41 -8.03 -16.78
CA ARG A 31 17.85 -6.98 -17.62
C ARG A 31 16.34 -7.05 -17.59
N VAL A 32 15.69 -5.93 -17.30
CA VAL A 32 14.24 -5.75 -17.52
C VAL A 32 14.08 -4.91 -18.78
N THR A 33 13.14 -5.27 -19.65
CA THR A 33 12.83 -4.47 -20.85
C THR A 33 11.34 -4.18 -20.89
N VAL A 34 10.99 -2.91 -21.09
CA VAL A 34 9.61 -2.42 -21.27
C VAL A 34 9.58 -1.61 -22.56
N ASP A 35 8.77 -2.03 -23.52
CA ASP A 35 8.60 -1.37 -24.83
C ASP A 35 9.93 -1.07 -25.55
N GLY A 36 10.88 -2.01 -25.47
CA GLY A 36 12.21 -1.89 -26.06
C GLY A 36 13.21 -1.07 -25.23
N THR A 37 12.77 -0.42 -24.15
CA THR A 37 13.63 0.28 -23.20
C THR A 37 14.13 -0.70 -22.15
N ALA A 38 15.44 -0.89 -22.09
CA ALA A 38 16.08 -1.81 -21.15
C ALA A 38 16.65 -1.09 -19.93
N ALA A 39 16.52 -1.73 -18.77
CA ALA A 39 17.19 -1.37 -17.53
C ALA A 39 17.96 -2.60 -17.02
N ASP A 40 19.28 -2.46 -16.93
CA ASP A 40 20.15 -3.46 -16.34
C ASP A 40 20.18 -3.30 -14.81
N PHE A 41 20.21 -4.41 -14.08
CA PHE A 41 20.28 -4.42 -12.63
C PHE A 41 21.27 -5.49 -12.14
N SER A 42 21.79 -5.32 -10.93
CA SER A 42 22.58 -6.34 -10.23
C SER A 42 22.01 -6.58 -8.85
N THR A 43 21.94 -7.84 -8.43
CA THR A 43 21.52 -8.19 -7.06
C THR A 43 22.67 -8.01 -6.06
N PRO A 44 22.40 -7.48 -4.86
CA PRO A 44 23.39 -7.41 -3.79
C PRO A 44 23.64 -8.79 -3.15
N GLY A 45 24.81 -8.94 -2.50
CA GLY A 45 25.18 -10.17 -1.79
C GLY A 45 26.01 -11.16 -2.62
N GLU A 46 26.32 -12.31 -2.03
CA GLU A 46 27.12 -13.37 -2.67
C GLU A 46 26.29 -14.46 -3.35
N SER A 47 24.98 -14.49 -3.08
CA SER A 47 24.08 -15.46 -3.70
C SER A 47 23.94 -15.20 -5.20
N ASN A 48 23.78 -16.27 -5.96
CA ASN A 48 23.59 -16.21 -7.40
C ASN A 48 22.36 -16.98 -7.88
N GLN A 49 21.60 -17.73 -7.06
CA GLN A 49 20.28 -18.36 -7.37
C GLN A 49 19.14 -17.56 -6.81
N LEU A 50 17.99 -17.89 -7.37
CA LEU A 50 16.68 -17.57 -6.85
C LEU A 50 15.94 -18.89 -6.65
N ASP A 51 15.81 -19.34 -5.40
CA ASP A 51 15.10 -20.58 -5.04
C ASP A 51 13.64 -20.30 -4.70
N LEU A 52 12.76 -20.58 -5.66
CA LEU A 52 11.33 -20.39 -5.51
C LEU A 52 10.67 -21.73 -5.18
N GLU A 53 10.31 -21.92 -3.91
CA GLU A 53 9.64 -23.16 -3.43
C GLU A 53 8.11 -23.05 -3.41
N GLY A 54 7.54 -21.91 -3.83
CA GLY A 54 6.10 -21.61 -3.76
C GLY A 54 5.39 -21.46 -5.10
N PRO A 55 4.06 -21.29 -5.09
CA PRO A 55 3.28 -21.01 -6.29
C PRO A 55 3.64 -19.64 -6.88
N LEU A 56 3.51 -19.52 -8.21
CA LEU A 56 3.59 -18.25 -8.92
C LEU A 56 2.24 -17.52 -8.83
N TYR A 57 2.26 -16.28 -8.35
CA TYR A 57 1.08 -15.41 -8.29
C TYR A 57 1.07 -14.44 -9.47
N ILE A 58 -0.10 -14.29 -10.12
CA ILE A 58 -0.31 -13.35 -11.23
C ILE A 58 -1.50 -12.46 -10.88
N GLY A 59 -1.33 -11.15 -11.00
CA GLY A 59 -2.39 -10.17 -10.78
C GLY A 59 -2.69 -9.83 -9.31
N GLY A 60 -2.19 -10.61 -8.34
CA GLY A 60 -2.31 -10.31 -6.91
C GLY A 60 -1.99 -11.50 -6.03
N VAL A 61 -1.93 -11.27 -4.71
CA VAL A 61 -1.55 -12.26 -3.69
C VAL A 61 -2.75 -12.81 -2.91
N GLY A 62 -3.95 -12.70 -3.48
CA GLY A 62 -5.21 -13.13 -2.86
C GLY A 62 -5.77 -12.18 -1.80
N PRO A 63 -6.95 -12.50 -1.24
CA PRO A 63 -7.66 -11.67 -0.26
C PRO A 63 -6.89 -11.56 1.07
N PRO A 64 -7.26 -10.60 1.96
CA PRO A 64 -6.63 -10.44 3.27
C PRO A 64 -6.60 -11.70 4.15
N THR A 65 -7.54 -12.62 3.94
CA THR A 65 -7.64 -13.90 4.66
C THR A 65 -6.73 -15.00 4.08
N ALA A 66 -6.09 -14.79 2.94
CA ALA A 66 -5.18 -15.75 2.36
C ALA A 66 -3.90 -15.85 3.19
N LEU A 67 -3.51 -17.09 3.52
CA LEU A 67 -2.29 -17.42 4.24
C LEU A 67 -1.06 -17.31 3.31
N VAL A 68 -0.74 -16.07 2.93
CA VAL A 68 0.42 -15.74 2.08
C VAL A 68 1.31 -14.76 2.83
N THR A 69 2.57 -15.11 3.03
CA THR A 69 3.56 -14.19 3.60
C THR A 69 4.06 -13.26 2.50
N VAL A 70 3.77 -11.96 2.66
CA VAL A 70 4.20 -10.93 1.70
C VAL A 70 5.40 -10.17 2.27
N PRO A 71 6.54 -10.14 1.56
CA PRO A 71 7.70 -9.34 1.97
C PRO A 71 7.34 -7.85 2.13
N PRO A 72 7.76 -7.17 3.20
CA PRO A 72 7.39 -5.77 3.45
C PRO A 72 7.76 -4.77 2.35
N VAL A 73 8.76 -5.11 1.52
CA VAL A 73 9.20 -4.30 0.38
C VAL A 73 8.26 -4.38 -0.82
N LEU A 74 7.41 -5.42 -0.91
CA LEU A 74 6.43 -5.58 -1.99
C LEU A 74 5.18 -4.76 -1.64
N TRP A 75 5.23 -3.46 -1.87
CA TRP A 75 4.27 -2.52 -1.32
C TRP A 75 2.84 -2.76 -1.81
N ALA A 76 2.63 -3.04 -3.11
CA ALA A 76 1.32 -3.36 -3.63
C ALA A 76 0.76 -4.65 -3.00
N GLY A 77 1.62 -5.63 -2.73
CA GLY A 77 1.25 -6.86 -2.04
C GLY A 77 0.82 -6.61 -0.59
N VAL A 78 1.58 -5.81 0.16
CA VAL A 78 1.26 -5.42 1.56
C VAL A 78 -0.04 -4.63 1.63
N LEU A 79 -0.25 -3.69 0.71
CA LEU A 79 -1.49 -2.92 0.59
C LEU A 79 -2.65 -3.71 -0.02
N ARG A 80 -2.42 -4.98 -0.42
CA ARG A 80 -3.39 -5.84 -1.12
C ARG A 80 -3.96 -5.17 -2.38
N HIS A 81 -3.18 -4.32 -3.04
CA HIS A 81 -3.50 -3.70 -4.32
C HIS A 81 -3.16 -4.65 -5.47
N GLY A 82 -4.09 -5.57 -5.76
CA GLY A 82 -4.02 -6.41 -6.95
C GLY A 82 -4.09 -5.58 -8.23
N TYR A 83 -3.43 -6.06 -9.28
CA TYR A 83 -3.52 -5.50 -10.62
C TYR A 83 -4.93 -5.64 -11.18
N VAL A 84 -5.39 -4.60 -11.87
CA VAL A 84 -6.67 -4.59 -12.58
C VAL A 84 -6.41 -4.14 -14.01
N GLY A 85 -6.68 -5.02 -14.97
CA GLY A 85 -6.35 -4.79 -16.37
C GLY A 85 -6.25 -6.12 -17.13
N CYS A 86 -5.42 -6.16 -18.16
CA CYS A 86 -5.21 -7.35 -18.98
C CYS A 86 -3.75 -7.78 -19.00
N MET A 87 -3.55 -9.09 -19.07
CA MET A 87 -2.24 -9.71 -19.32
C MET A 87 -2.39 -10.76 -20.41
N ARG A 88 -1.38 -10.91 -21.26
CA ARG A 88 -1.29 -11.95 -22.30
C ARG A 88 0.17 -12.32 -22.56
N ASP A 89 0.39 -13.39 -23.30
CA ASP A 89 1.70 -13.80 -23.81
C ASP A 89 2.75 -14.06 -22.71
N LEU A 90 2.32 -14.68 -21.60
CA LEU A 90 3.26 -15.08 -20.53
C LEU A 90 4.19 -16.18 -21.05
N VAL A 91 5.50 -15.91 -21.02
CA VAL A 91 6.55 -16.85 -21.39
C VAL A 91 7.52 -17.00 -20.23
N ILE A 92 7.78 -18.24 -19.80
CA ILE A 92 8.73 -18.56 -18.72
C ILE A 92 9.79 -19.50 -19.29
N ASN A 93 11.07 -19.08 -19.23
CA ASN A 93 12.20 -19.84 -19.77
C ASN A 93 12.01 -20.25 -21.25
N GLY A 94 11.40 -19.37 -22.05
CA GLY A 94 11.10 -19.63 -23.47
C GLY A 94 9.83 -20.45 -23.73
N ASN A 95 9.18 -20.97 -22.69
CA ASN A 95 7.94 -21.74 -22.82
C ASN A 95 6.72 -20.83 -22.61
N ALA A 96 5.82 -20.79 -23.59
CA ALA A 96 4.55 -20.09 -23.47
C ALA A 96 3.64 -20.80 -22.47
N ILE A 97 3.02 -20.04 -21.58
CA ILE A 97 2.12 -20.53 -20.53
C ILE A 97 0.67 -20.16 -20.87
N ASP A 98 -0.22 -21.17 -20.91
CA ASP A 98 -1.66 -20.94 -21.12
C ASP A 98 -2.34 -20.41 -19.85
N ILE A 99 -2.18 -19.12 -19.60
CA ILE A 99 -2.79 -18.42 -18.45
C ILE A 99 -4.33 -18.44 -18.49
N ALA A 100 -4.93 -18.55 -19.68
CA ALA A 100 -6.39 -18.64 -19.82
C ALA A 100 -6.90 -20.01 -19.37
N GLY A 101 -6.16 -21.09 -19.66
CA GLY A 101 -6.42 -22.43 -19.14
C GLY A 101 -6.42 -22.46 -17.61
N TYR A 102 -5.38 -21.93 -16.98
CA TYR A 102 -5.30 -21.83 -15.51
C TYR A 102 -6.45 -21.00 -14.91
N ALA A 103 -6.78 -19.85 -15.51
CA ALA A 103 -7.88 -19.00 -15.05
C ALA A 103 -9.22 -19.74 -15.05
N ARG A 104 -9.54 -20.48 -16.14
CA ARG A 104 -10.78 -21.27 -16.24
C ARG A 104 -10.87 -22.39 -15.19
N GLN A 105 -9.73 -22.90 -14.73
CA GLN A 105 -9.68 -23.99 -13.75
C GLN A 105 -9.77 -23.47 -12.30
N GLN A 106 -9.14 -22.32 -12.02
CA GLN A 106 -8.92 -21.86 -10.65
C GLN A 106 -9.90 -20.78 -10.20
N ASP A 107 -10.54 -20.06 -11.13
CA ASP A 107 -11.35 -18.89 -10.82
C ASP A 107 -12.84 -19.10 -11.15
N SER A 108 -13.70 -18.52 -10.31
CA SER A 108 -15.16 -18.62 -10.40
C SER A 108 -15.82 -17.73 -11.45
N GLY A 109 -15.03 -17.07 -12.32
CA GLY A 109 -15.49 -16.21 -13.41
C GLY A 109 -15.21 -14.72 -13.23
N ALA A 110 -14.47 -14.34 -12.17
CA ALA A 110 -13.92 -13.01 -11.98
C ALA A 110 -12.80 -12.71 -13.00
N ILE A 111 -11.95 -13.70 -13.30
CA ILE A 111 -10.92 -13.64 -14.34
C ILE A 111 -11.55 -14.10 -15.65
N ARG A 112 -11.69 -13.17 -16.61
CA ARG A 112 -12.28 -13.46 -17.92
C ARG A 112 -11.19 -13.61 -18.97
N PRO A 113 -11.22 -14.65 -19.83
CA PRO A 113 -10.28 -14.82 -20.94
C PRO A 113 -10.64 -13.89 -22.11
N SER A 114 -10.77 -12.60 -21.83
CA SER A 114 -11.13 -11.56 -22.80
C SER A 114 -10.60 -10.21 -22.35
N CYS A 115 -10.10 -9.41 -23.27
CA CYS A 115 -9.62 -8.05 -22.99
C CYS A 115 -10.25 -7.05 -23.97
N HIS A 116 -11.51 -6.70 -23.72
CA HIS A 116 -12.18 -5.62 -24.44
C HIS A 116 -12.58 -4.52 -23.45
N VAL A 117 -12.46 -3.27 -23.88
CA VAL A 117 -12.93 -2.12 -23.12
C VAL A 117 -14.46 -2.13 -23.16
N GLN A 118 -15.08 -2.02 -21.98
CA GLN A 118 -16.52 -1.92 -21.83
C GLN A 118 -16.95 -0.45 -21.85
N LEU A 119 -18.26 -0.21 -21.98
CA LEU A 119 -18.82 1.14 -21.85
C LEU A 119 -18.46 1.75 -20.48
N PRO A 120 -18.43 3.09 -20.35
CA PRO A 120 -18.25 3.75 -19.06
C PRO A 120 -19.23 3.21 -18.01
N GLN A 121 -18.72 2.89 -16.83
CA GLN A 121 -19.53 2.26 -15.77
C GLN A 121 -20.22 3.30 -14.89
N CYS A 122 -19.68 4.51 -14.80
CA CYS A 122 -20.22 5.61 -14.02
C CYS A 122 -21.51 6.21 -14.61
N ASP A 123 -21.79 6.01 -15.90
CA ASP A 123 -23.04 6.45 -16.55
C ASP A 123 -24.28 5.84 -15.90
N SER A 124 -24.15 4.66 -15.30
CA SER A 124 -25.22 4.00 -14.54
C SER A 124 -25.47 4.62 -13.15
N GLN A 125 -24.69 5.63 -12.76
CA GLN A 125 -24.73 6.29 -11.45
C GLN A 125 -24.69 5.30 -10.26
N PRO A 126 -23.66 4.43 -10.19
CA PRO A 126 -23.61 3.36 -9.20
C PRO A 126 -23.28 3.84 -7.77
N CYS A 127 -22.70 5.04 -7.63
CA CYS A 127 -22.33 5.61 -6.34
C CYS A 127 -23.51 6.34 -5.70
N MET A 128 -23.95 5.83 -4.55
CA MET A 128 -25.08 6.35 -3.79
C MET A 128 -24.66 7.53 -2.91
N ASN A 129 -25.65 8.21 -2.31
CA ASN A 129 -25.47 9.20 -1.25
C ASN A 129 -24.47 10.33 -1.56
N GLY A 130 -24.38 10.73 -2.83
CA GLY A 130 -23.49 11.81 -3.27
C GLY A 130 -22.02 11.41 -3.37
N GLY A 131 -21.70 10.12 -3.36
CA GLY A 131 -20.34 9.63 -3.63
C GLY A 131 -19.88 9.96 -5.05
N LEU A 132 -18.61 10.31 -5.21
CA LEU A 132 -18.02 10.62 -6.51
C LEU A 132 -17.70 9.32 -7.25
N CYS A 133 -18.21 9.18 -8.48
CA CYS A 133 -17.89 8.04 -9.34
C CYS A 133 -16.65 8.33 -10.18
N MET A 134 -15.69 7.40 -10.18
CA MET A 134 -14.52 7.41 -11.03
C MET A 134 -14.49 6.17 -11.91
N GLU A 135 -14.09 6.33 -13.17
CA GLU A 135 -13.90 5.21 -14.09
C GLU A 135 -12.63 4.43 -13.76
N GLY A 136 -12.74 3.10 -13.83
CA GLY A 136 -11.61 2.18 -13.80
C GLY A 136 -11.66 1.23 -14.98
N TRP A 137 -10.74 0.24 -15.01
CA TRP A 137 -10.76 -0.79 -16.05
C TRP A 137 -11.99 -1.69 -15.91
N ASN A 138 -12.99 -1.47 -16.77
CA ASN A 138 -14.26 -2.20 -16.82
C ASN A 138 -14.98 -2.27 -15.45
N ARG A 139 -14.85 -1.21 -14.64
CA ARG A 139 -15.53 -1.07 -13.35
C ARG A 139 -15.67 0.40 -12.96
N PHE A 140 -16.63 0.69 -12.10
CA PHE A 140 -16.69 1.96 -11.39
C PHE A 140 -15.92 1.89 -10.06
N ILE A 141 -15.46 3.04 -9.58
CA ILE A 141 -14.84 3.21 -8.25
C ILE A 141 -15.56 4.37 -7.58
N CYS A 142 -16.16 4.12 -6.41
CA CYS A 142 -16.83 5.17 -5.65
C CYS A 142 -15.91 5.75 -4.58
N ASP A 143 -15.67 7.07 -4.63
CA ASP A 143 -15.09 7.82 -3.53
C ASP A 143 -16.20 8.28 -2.58
N CYS A 144 -16.27 7.61 -1.42
CA CYS A 144 -17.23 7.92 -0.37
C CYS A 144 -16.68 8.88 0.69
N THR A 145 -15.43 9.36 0.56
CA THR A 145 -14.73 10.10 1.64
C THR A 145 -15.42 11.42 2.02
N ALA A 146 -16.11 12.06 1.07
CA ALA A 146 -16.90 13.27 1.29
C ALA A 146 -18.32 13.00 1.83
N THR A 147 -18.70 11.74 2.10
CA THR A 147 -20.06 11.33 2.50
C THR A 147 -20.08 10.67 3.88
N SER A 148 -21.22 10.56 4.55
CA SER A 148 -21.34 9.78 5.80
C SER A 148 -21.47 8.26 5.58
N PHE A 149 -21.12 7.78 4.38
CA PHE A 149 -21.34 6.41 3.95
C PHE A 149 -20.02 5.73 3.54
N THR A 150 -20.07 4.42 3.43
CA THR A 150 -18.95 3.54 3.11
C THR A 150 -19.39 2.37 2.24
N GLY A 151 -18.46 1.48 1.92
CA GLY A 151 -18.66 0.35 1.02
C GLY A 151 -18.44 0.71 -0.45
N PRO A 152 -18.53 -0.28 -1.34
CA PRO A 152 -18.16 -0.14 -2.75
C PRO A 152 -19.04 0.83 -3.55
N THR A 153 -20.25 1.12 -3.07
CA THR A 153 -21.24 2.00 -3.70
C THR A 153 -21.65 3.16 -2.80
N CYS A 154 -20.99 3.38 -1.66
CA CYS A 154 -21.41 4.36 -0.65
C CYS A 154 -22.85 4.14 -0.14
N GLY A 155 -23.38 2.91 -0.19
CA GLY A 155 -24.74 2.59 0.22
C GLY A 155 -24.91 2.20 1.70
N LYS A 156 -23.80 2.07 2.45
CA LYS A 156 -23.81 1.65 3.85
C LYS A 156 -23.40 2.80 4.76
N ASP A 157 -24.08 2.99 5.89
CA ASP A 157 -23.68 4.00 6.87
C ASP A 157 -22.26 3.76 7.39
N ALA A 158 -21.45 4.81 7.45
CA ALA A 158 -20.13 4.75 8.05
C ALA A 158 -20.26 4.74 9.58
N THR A 159 -19.71 3.71 10.23
CA THR A 159 -19.69 3.62 11.69
C THR A 159 -18.95 4.81 12.28
N THR A 160 -19.61 5.55 13.19
CA THR A 160 -19.04 6.69 13.89
C THR A 160 -18.86 6.37 15.37
N LEU A 161 -17.69 6.69 15.92
CA LEU A 161 -17.38 6.54 17.33
C LEU A 161 -17.32 7.92 18.00
N THR A 162 -17.90 8.04 19.20
CA THR A 162 -17.85 9.27 20.00
C THR A 162 -16.90 9.07 21.17
N PHE A 163 -16.00 10.03 21.36
CA PHE A 163 -15.04 10.04 22.47
C PHE A 163 -15.26 11.28 23.32
N ASN A 164 -15.42 11.09 24.63
CA ASN A 164 -15.62 12.18 25.59
C ASN A 164 -14.30 12.76 26.16
N GLY A 165 -13.15 12.23 25.72
CA GLY A 165 -11.82 12.62 26.20
C GLY A 165 -11.21 11.74 27.29
N SER A 166 -11.95 10.79 27.86
CA SER A 166 -11.43 9.76 28.80
C SER A 166 -11.51 8.32 28.25
N GLN A 167 -12.04 8.17 27.04
CA GLN A 167 -12.19 6.88 26.35
C GLN A 167 -11.05 6.64 25.36
N HIS A 168 -10.76 5.37 25.09
CA HIS A 168 -9.87 4.95 24.01
C HIS A 168 -10.43 3.69 23.33
N MET A 169 -9.96 3.43 22.12
CA MET A 169 -10.21 2.18 21.39
C MET A 169 -8.87 1.56 21.03
N LEU A 170 -8.71 0.28 21.33
CA LEU A 170 -7.52 -0.49 20.98
C LEU A 170 -7.87 -1.44 19.83
N ILE A 171 -7.02 -1.47 18.81
CA ILE A 171 -7.06 -2.46 17.74
C ILE A 171 -5.79 -3.29 17.86
N THR A 172 -5.94 -4.54 18.29
CA THR A 172 -4.84 -5.50 18.31
C THR A 172 -4.76 -6.16 16.94
N MET A 173 -3.63 -5.95 16.28
CA MET A 173 -3.33 -6.62 15.02
C MET A 173 -2.84 -8.05 15.31
N PRO A 174 -3.31 -9.07 14.59
CA PRO A 174 -3.03 -10.47 14.91
C PRO A 174 -1.58 -10.88 14.67
N ASP A 175 -0.89 -10.22 13.74
CA ASP A 175 0.51 -10.48 13.40
C ASP A 175 1.40 -9.27 13.73
N GLU A 176 2.69 -9.50 14.00
CA GLU A 176 3.68 -8.42 14.09
C GLU A 176 3.92 -7.82 12.70
N PHE A 177 3.30 -6.67 12.44
CA PHE A 177 3.46 -5.98 11.15
C PHE A 177 4.76 -5.17 11.14
N ARG A 178 5.74 -5.64 10.35
CA ARG A 178 6.83 -4.80 9.85
C ARG A 178 6.45 -4.30 8.46
N THR A 179 6.13 -3.02 8.34
CA THR A 179 5.67 -2.43 7.08
C THR A 179 6.68 -1.43 6.53
N GLN A 180 6.76 -1.32 5.20
CA GLN A 180 7.50 -0.25 4.52
C GLN A 180 6.57 0.72 3.77
N THR A 181 5.27 0.48 3.85
CA THR A 181 4.22 1.26 3.21
C THR A 181 2.96 1.26 4.07
N GLU A 182 2.31 2.40 4.18
CA GLU A 182 0.98 2.51 4.78
C GLU A 182 0.13 3.50 4.01
N ASP A 183 -1.18 3.25 4.00
CA ASP A 183 -2.21 4.21 3.65
C ASP A 183 -3.23 4.27 4.78
N VAL A 184 -3.32 5.41 5.44
CA VAL A 184 -4.23 5.67 6.56
C VAL A 184 -5.15 6.81 6.19
N THR A 185 -6.44 6.54 6.15
CA THR A 185 -7.48 7.56 5.99
C THR A 185 -8.42 7.51 7.18
N LEU A 186 -8.66 8.65 7.81
CA LEU A 186 -9.65 8.78 8.88
C LEU A 186 -10.38 10.11 8.76
N ARG A 187 -11.56 10.18 9.37
CA ARG A 187 -12.33 11.42 9.46
C ARG A 187 -12.53 11.79 10.91
N PHE A 188 -12.42 13.07 11.22
CA PHE A 188 -12.63 13.58 12.56
C PHE A 188 -13.47 14.85 12.54
N ARG A 189 -14.11 15.12 13.68
CA ARG A 189 -14.88 16.33 13.97
C ARG A 189 -14.65 16.67 15.43
N THR A 190 -14.19 17.89 15.71
CA THR A 190 -13.89 18.32 17.09
C THR A 190 -14.00 19.82 17.25
N THR A 191 -14.21 20.28 18.49
CA THR A 191 -14.01 21.67 18.90
C THR A 191 -12.71 21.86 19.68
N ARG A 192 -12.06 20.77 20.09
CA ARG A 192 -10.85 20.82 20.90
C ARG A 192 -9.64 21.16 20.02
N PRO A 193 -8.79 22.13 20.42
CA PRO A 193 -7.61 22.51 19.65
C PRO A 193 -6.45 21.51 19.79
N LEU A 194 -6.54 20.57 20.74
CA LEU A 194 -5.55 19.52 20.99
C LEU A 194 -6.27 18.18 21.25
N GLY A 195 -5.85 17.13 20.56
CA GLY A 195 -6.36 15.77 20.79
C GLY A 195 -5.65 14.73 19.93
N LEU A 196 -5.36 13.57 20.52
CA LEU A 196 -4.81 12.41 19.80
C LEU A 196 -5.90 11.81 18.89
N LEU A 197 -5.56 11.53 17.64
CA LEU A 197 -6.45 10.85 16.68
C LEU A 197 -6.07 9.39 16.52
N LEU A 198 -4.78 9.11 16.33
CA LEU A 198 -4.25 7.76 16.15
C LEU A 198 -2.80 7.72 16.62
N THR A 199 -2.41 6.61 17.24
CA THR A 199 -0.99 6.30 17.49
C THR A 199 -0.77 4.81 17.28
N THR A 200 0.38 4.46 16.72
CA THR A 200 0.92 3.10 16.84
C THR A 200 1.70 2.98 18.14
N SER A 201 1.80 1.76 18.67
CA SER A 201 2.64 1.43 19.82
C SER A 201 3.26 0.06 19.59
N THR A 202 4.56 -0.07 19.84
CA THR A 202 5.25 -1.36 19.90
C THR A 202 6.07 -1.40 21.17
N GLU A 203 6.08 -2.54 21.85
CA GLU A 203 6.90 -2.75 23.05
C GLU A 203 8.36 -3.04 22.69
N GLN A 204 8.64 -3.35 21.42
CA GLN A 204 9.95 -3.85 20.97
C GLN A 204 10.80 -2.77 20.30
N SER A 205 10.20 -1.68 19.84
CA SER A 205 10.93 -0.57 19.20
C SER A 205 10.44 0.80 19.67
N ALA A 206 11.22 1.84 19.36
CA ALA A 206 10.81 3.21 19.59
C ALA A 206 9.98 3.79 18.43
N ASP A 207 9.59 2.94 17.47
CA ASP A 207 8.93 3.39 16.26
C ASP A 207 7.49 3.76 16.58
N ARG A 208 7.10 4.94 16.11
CA ARG A 208 5.82 5.54 16.45
C ARG A 208 5.36 6.44 15.32
N LEU A 209 4.14 6.17 14.85
CA LEU A 209 3.37 7.09 14.02
C LEU A 209 2.28 7.67 14.91
N GLU A 210 2.24 8.99 15.03
CA GLU A 210 1.24 9.72 15.82
C GLU A 210 0.55 10.76 14.93
N LEU A 211 -0.78 10.68 14.83
CA LEU A 211 -1.64 11.70 14.25
C LEU A 211 -2.43 12.37 15.36
N ALA A 212 -2.39 13.70 15.39
CA ALA A 212 -3.10 14.50 16.39
C ALA A 212 -3.61 15.81 15.79
N VAL A 213 -4.68 16.34 16.35
CA VAL A 213 -5.02 17.76 16.20
C VAL A 213 -4.14 18.55 17.18
N ALA A 214 -3.44 19.57 16.71
CA ALA A 214 -2.60 20.45 17.52
C ALA A 214 -2.69 21.89 17.02
N GLY A 215 -3.21 22.78 17.85
CA GLY A 215 -3.41 24.20 17.48
C GLY A 215 -4.40 24.38 16.32
N GLY A 216 -5.41 23.52 16.21
CA GLY A 216 -6.38 23.56 15.11
C GLY A 216 -5.82 23.10 13.75
N ARG A 217 -4.65 22.46 13.73
CA ARG A 217 -4.04 21.82 12.56
C ARG A 217 -3.91 20.32 12.79
N VAL A 218 -3.82 19.53 11.73
CA VAL A 218 -3.45 18.12 11.86
C VAL A 218 -1.94 18.02 11.83
N ARG A 219 -1.37 17.32 12.82
CA ARG A 219 0.06 17.09 12.99
C ARG A 219 0.35 15.59 12.93
N LEU A 220 1.22 15.20 12.02
CA LEU A 220 1.88 13.89 12.01
C LEU A 220 3.21 14.01 12.75
N THR A 221 3.50 13.05 13.62
CA THR A 221 4.85 12.80 14.15
C THR A 221 5.24 11.38 13.79
N ALA A 222 6.29 11.24 12.99
CA ALA A 222 6.82 9.94 12.60
C ALA A 222 8.22 9.76 13.20
N ARG A 223 8.37 8.73 14.03
CA ARG A 223 9.65 8.25 14.52
C ARG A 223 9.84 6.83 14.01
N LEU A 224 10.83 6.62 13.16
CA LEU A 224 11.17 5.32 12.58
C LEU A 224 12.67 5.07 12.81
N ASP A 225 13.06 3.83 13.06
CA ASP A 225 14.44 3.36 13.25
C ASP A 225 15.22 4.06 14.37
N LYS A 226 14.54 4.35 15.49
CA LYS A 226 15.10 4.94 16.73
C LYS A 226 15.72 6.35 16.59
N ARG A 227 15.50 7.09 15.49
CA ARG A 227 16.07 8.44 15.25
C ARG A 227 15.11 9.60 15.52
N GLN A 228 15.53 10.82 15.11
CA GLN A 228 14.80 12.09 15.24
C GLN A 228 13.39 11.99 14.65
N SER A 229 12.43 12.65 15.28
CA SER A 229 11.05 12.70 14.81
C SER A 229 10.91 13.64 13.61
N GLU A 230 10.28 13.15 12.55
CA GLU A 230 9.80 13.98 11.45
C GLU A 230 8.39 14.48 11.76
N VAL A 231 8.13 15.77 11.52
CA VAL A 231 6.84 16.40 11.84
C VAL A 231 6.27 17.08 10.61
N LEU A 232 5.07 16.66 10.20
CA LEU A 232 4.29 17.33 9.16
C LEU A 232 3.05 17.98 9.78
N GLN A 233 2.68 19.15 9.28
CA GLN A 233 1.45 19.84 9.68
C GLN A 233 0.69 20.34 8.45
N VAL A 234 -0.63 20.20 8.46
CA VAL A 234 -1.54 20.65 7.39
C VAL A 234 -2.85 21.19 7.96
N GLY A 235 -3.55 21.96 7.13
CA GLY A 235 -4.81 22.61 7.46
C GLY A 235 -4.69 23.71 8.51
N GLN A 236 -5.82 24.36 8.77
CA GLN A 236 -5.96 25.42 9.76
C GLN A 236 -7.41 25.53 10.23
N GLY A 237 -7.63 25.75 11.52
CA GLY A 237 -8.97 25.94 12.08
C GLY A 237 -9.83 24.68 12.05
N LEU A 238 -9.23 23.49 11.97
CA LEU A 238 -9.92 22.20 11.85
C LEU A 238 -10.69 21.75 13.11
N ASN A 239 -10.74 22.61 14.12
CA ASN A 239 -11.50 22.43 15.34
C ASN A 239 -12.78 23.28 15.33
N ASP A 240 -13.42 23.37 14.16
CA ASP A 240 -14.63 24.15 13.85
C ASP A 240 -15.94 23.36 14.01
N ASN A 241 -15.85 22.14 14.55
CA ASN A 241 -16.97 21.20 14.65
C ASN A 241 -17.56 20.79 13.29
N GLN A 242 -16.78 20.79 12.21
CA GLN A 242 -17.10 20.15 10.94
C GLN A 242 -16.30 18.86 10.75
N TRP A 243 -16.73 18.04 9.77
CA TRP A 243 -16.02 16.82 9.41
C TRP A 243 -14.85 17.14 8.49
N HIS A 244 -13.66 16.67 8.87
CA HIS A 244 -12.45 16.74 8.05
C HIS A 244 -11.93 15.33 7.76
N THR A 245 -11.31 15.16 6.60
CA THR A 245 -10.70 13.90 6.15
C THR A 245 -9.18 14.02 6.17
N VAL A 246 -8.51 13.22 6.99
CA VAL A 246 -7.05 13.13 7.01
C VAL A 246 -6.62 11.95 6.14
N LYS A 247 -5.72 12.20 5.19
CA LYS A 247 -5.06 11.18 4.37
C LYS A 247 -3.56 11.20 4.67
N PHE A 248 -3.06 10.12 5.26
CA PHE A 248 -1.64 9.88 5.47
C PHE A 248 -1.18 8.70 4.60
N SER A 249 -0.07 8.87 3.91
CA SER A 249 0.58 7.78 3.19
C SER A 249 2.08 7.81 3.43
N ARG A 250 2.67 6.62 3.58
CA ARG A 250 4.11 6.43 3.63
C ARG A 250 4.56 5.45 2.56
N ARG A 251 5.69 5.74 1.94
CA ARG A 251 6.38 4.89 0.97
C ARG A 251 7.88 4.92 1.31
N GLY A 252 8.36 3.89 2.01
CA GLY A 252 9.71 3.86 2.58
C GLY A 252 9.91 5.03 3.55
N SER A 253 10.89 5.90 3.24
CA SER A 253 11.18 7.13 3.99
C SER A 253 10.27 8.31 3.65
N SER A 254 9.56 8.26 2.52
CA SER A 254 8.70 9.36 2.06
C SER A 254 7.38 9.36 2.84
N LEU A 255 7.05 10.51 3.40
CA LEU A 255 5.80 10.78 4.10
C LEU A 255 4.97 11.80 3.34
N LYS A 256 3.66 11.59 3.28
CA LYS A 256 2.69 12.54 2.73
C LYS A 256 1.50 12.64 3.66
N LEU A 257 1.15 13.87 4.04
CA LEU A 257 0.00 14.19 4.88
C LEU A 257 -0.89 15.20 4.16
N GLN A 258 -2.20 14.96 4.15
CA GLN A 258 -3.19 15.83 3.52
C GLN A 258 -4.44 15.89 4.40
N VAL A 259 -5.08 17.05 4.42
CA VAL A 259 -6.42 17.24 4.99
C VAL A 259 -7.34 17.72 3.89
N ASP A 260 -8.52 17.12 3.81
CA ASP A 260 -9.54 17.41 2.80
C ASP A 260 -8.92 17.41 1.39
N ASP A 261 -9.27 18.41 0.57
CA ASP A 261 -8.73 18.58 -0.78
C ASP A 261 -7.57 19.60 -0.84
N GLU A 262 -6.99 19.96 0.31
CA GLU A 262 -5.86 20.88 0.37
C GLU A 262 -4.57 20.27 -0.20
N SER A 263 -3.61 21.12 -0.52
CA SER A 263 -2.29 20.68 -0.97
C SER A 263 -1.60 19.84 0.12
N PRO A 264 -1.06 18.66 -0.24
CA PRO A 264 -0.42 17.79 0.73
C PRO A 264 0.92 18.35 1.20
N SER A 265 1.21 18.19 2.49
CA SER A 265 2.57 18.35 3.03
C SER A 265 3.35 17.06 2.83
N ARG A 266 4.63 17.17 2.49
CA ARG A 266 5.53 16.05 2.24
C ARG A 266 6.76 16.21 3.10
N GLY A 267 7.27 15.08 3.59
CA GLY A 267 8.52 15.01 4.33
C GLY A 267 9.24 13.73 3.99
N ASN A 268 10.50 13.67 4.37
CA ASN A 268 11.30 12.47 4.24
C ASN A 268 11.90 12.17 5.61
N ASN A 269 11.57 11.03 6.18
CA ASN A 269 12.32 10.49 7.30
C ASN A 269 13.59 9.85 6.72
N VAL A 270 14.63 10.67 6.47
CA VAL A 270 15.89 10.25 5.84
C VAL A 270 16.46 9.06 6.63
N HIS A 271 16.47 7.85 6.09
CA HIS A 271 17.45 7.40 5.10
C HIS A 271 16.86 6.35 4.15
N SER A 272 17.13 6.51 2.86
CA SER A 272 17.04 5.46 1.85
C SER A 272 18.02 4.34 2.16
N PHE A 273 17.57 3.11 1.92
CA PHE A 273 18.41 1.93 1.74
C PHE A 273 19.69 2.26 0.95
N HIS A 274 20.84 1.95 1.52
CA HIS A 274 21.95 1.40 0.76
C HIS A 274 22.32 0.06 1.41
N LEU A 275 22.13 -0.99 0.61
CA LEU A 275 23.00 -2.17 0.46
C LEU A 275 23.63 -2.74 1.73
N TYR A 276 23.34 -4.02 1.99
CA TYR A 276 24.16 -4.91 2.82
C TYR A 276 25.65 -4.57 2.68
N SER A 277 26.25 -4.13 3.78
CA SER A 277 27.70 -4.18 3.99
C SER A 277 27.97 -4.18 5.49
N ARG A 278 28.30 -5.38 5.98
CA ARG A 278 29.18 -5.69 7.11
C ARG A 278 29.25 -4.64 8.23
N ASP A 279 28.60 -4.93 9.35
CA ASP A 279 29.31 -5.32 10.57
C ASP A 279 28.33 -5.69 11.69
N GLN A 280 28.80 -6.58 12.57
CA GLN A 280 28.21 -6.99 13.85
C GLN A 280 27.41 -8.31 13.87
N PHE A 281 28.11 -9.41 13.63
CA PHE A 281 28.05 -10.55 14.54
C PHE A 281 29.49 -10.90 14.97
N LYS A 282 29.86 -10.41 16.16
CA LYS A 282 30.83 -11.08 17.04
C LYS A 282 30.05 -11.43 18.29
N TYR A 283 29.76 -12.71 18.48
CA TYR A 283 30.18 -13.57 19.60
C TYR A 283 29.63 -14.97 19.33
#